data_AF-A0A232LPW1-F1
#
_entry.id   AF-A0A232LPW1-F1
#
_cell.length_a   1.000
_cell.length_b   1.000
_cell.length_c   1.000
_cell.angle_alpha   90.00
_cell.angle_beta   90.00
_cell.angle_gamma   90.00
#
_symmetry.space_group_name_H-M   'P 1'
#
loop_
_entity.id
_entity.type
_entity.pdbx_description
1 polymer ?
#
loop_
_entity_poly.entity_id
_entity_poly.type
_entity_poly.pdbx_seq_one_letter_code
_entity_poly.pdbx_strand_id
1 'polypeptide(L)'
;MATDRIPEFWDLLEYFWDKDRIRKWRSVIFADPLNPHTGLKSCFNLISLCPNAHTFWGLGLFALKPLELSSDRKRLQLQFFWQLGPQVKFKVDEVVNLLTEPSSSRGLNSVDGCGLSYDLNRPVPIRSGDTFTLTTDDPESRPLPSIELLDMQWVLQRVAVMRGWPGTELDDDSEESSRLGPP
;
A
#
# COMPACT_ATOMS: atom_id res chain seq x y z
N MET A 1 -31.60 -23.73 3.42
CA MET A 1 -30.79 -22.54 3.78
C MET A 1 -29.35 -22.86 3.40
N ALA A 2 -28.91 -22.39 2.24
CA ALA A 2 -27.51 -22.49 1.85
C ALA A 2 -26.74 -21.44 2.66
N THR A 3 -25.73 -21.85 3.40
CA THR A 3 -24.73 -20.93 3.93
C THR A 3 -23.97 -20.39 2.73
N ASP A 4 -24.21 -19.13 2.35
CA ASP A 4 -23.40 -18.43 1.34
C ASP A 4 -21.97 -18.36 1.89
N ARG A 5 -21.16 -19.35 1.50
CA ARG A 5 -19.74 -19.38 1.82
C ARG A 5 -19.08 -18.28 1.00
N ILE A 6 -18.52 -17.30 1.70
CA ILE A 6 -17.65 -16.30 1.08
C ILE A 6 -16.53 -17.08 0.35
N PRO A 7 -16.29 -16.81 -0.95
CA PRO A 7 -15.21 -17.46 -1.69
C PRO A 7 -13.85 -17.29 -1.02
N GLU A 8 -12.94 -18.23 -1.24
CA GLU A 8 -11.55 -18.08 -0.82
C GLU A 8 -10.92 -16.81 -1.40
N PHE A 9 -9.91 -16.26 -0.71
CA PHE A 9 -9.35 -14.94 -1.03
C PHE A 9 -9.06 -14.73 -2.53
N TRP A 10 -8.38 -15.69 -3.18
CA TRP A 10 -8.02 -15.57 -4.60
C TRP A 10 -9.23 -15.66 -5.53
N ASP A 11 -10.19 -16.54 -5.23
CA ASP A 11 -11.41 -16.69 -6.01
C ASP A 11 -12.28 -15.42 -5.90
N LEU A 12 -12.28 -14.78 -4.73
CA LEU A 12 -12.97 -13.51 -4.51
C LEU A 12 -12.40 -12.40 -5.41
N LEU A 13 -11.07 -12.33 -5.57
CA LEU A 13 -10.45 -11.32 -6.43
C LEU A 13 -10.79 -11.51 -7.91
N GLU A 14 -11.00 -12.75 -8.37
CA GLU A 14 -11.39 -13.05 -9.76
C GLU A 14 -12.79 -12.52 -10.14
N TYR A 15 -13.63 -12.13 -9.17
CA TYR A 15 -14.90 -11.45 -9.45
C TYR A 15 -14.72 -9.97 -9.84
N PHE A 16 -13.61 -9.35 -9.44
CA PHE A 16 -13.36 -7.92 -9.64
C PHE A 16 -12.27 -7.63 -10.67
N TRP A 17 -11.32 -8.55 -10.86
CA TRP A 17 -10.19 -8.40 -11.79
C TRP A 17 -10.02 -9.64 -12.67
N ASP A 18 -9.34 -9.46 -13.80
CA ASP A 18 -9.10 -10.53 -14.76
C ASP A 18 -8.22 -11.65 -14.17
N LYS A 19 -8.53 -12.89 -14.56
CA LYS A 19 -7.84 -14.08 -14.05
C LYS A 19 -6.34 -14.08 -14.35
N ASP A 20 -5.93 -13.50 -15.47
CA ASP A 20 -4.51 -13.44 -15.84
C ASP A 20 -3.72 -12.54 -14.89
N ARG A 21 -4.27 -11.40 -14.48
CA ARG A 21 -3.70 -10.52 -13.47
C ARG A 21 -3.60 -11.21 -12.12
N ILE A 22 -4.67 -11.87 -11.67
CA ILE A 22 -4.66 -12.63 -10.40
C ILE A 22 -3.61 -13.74 -10.44
N ARG A 23 -3.52 -14.46 -11.55
CA ARG A 23 -2.53 -15.51 -11.77
C ARG A 23 -1.09 -14.97 -11.70
N LYS A 24 -0.82 -13.80 -12.29
CA LYS A 24 0.50 -13.15 -12.22
C LYS A 24 0.88 -12.84 -10.77
N TRP A 25 0.00 -12.19 -10.01
CA TRP A 25 0.23 -11.90 -8.59
C TRP A 25 0.53 -13.18 -7.80
N ARG A 26 -0.31 -14.20 -7.95
CA ARG A 26 -0.17 -15.47 -7.25
C ARG A 26 1.14 -16.18 -7.61
N SER A 27 1.55 -16.16 -8.88
CA SER A 27 2.76 -16.82 -9.37
C SER A 27 4.05 -16.21 -8.81
N VAL A 28 4.05 -14.91 -8.50
CA VAL A 28 5.23 -14.24 -7.92
C VAL A 28 5.35 -14.57 -6.42
N ILE A 29 4.23 -14.71 -5.71
CA ILE A 29 4.22 -15.07 -4.29
C ILE A 29 4.54 -16.56 -4.09
N PHE A 30 3.90 -17.44 -4.87
CA PHE A 30 3.99 -18.89 -4.73
C PHE A 30 4.76 -19.51 -5.90
N ALA A 31 5.98 -19.02 -6.12
CA ALA A 31 6.81 -19.46 -7.23
C ALA A 31 7.42 -20.86 -7.03
N ASP A 32 7.51 -21.35 -5.78
CA ASP A 32 8.11 -22.64 -5.45
C ASP A 32 7.14 -23.81 -5.70
N PRO A 33 7.40 -24.69 -6.70
CA PRO A 33 6.54 -25.84 -6.98
C PRO A 33 6.54 -26.89 -5.87
N LEU A 34 7.59 -26.94 -5.05
CA LEU A 34 7.71 -27.90 -3.93
C LEU A 34 6.97 -27.40 -2.70
N ASN A 35 6.80 -26.09 -2.56
CA ASN A 35 6.10 -25.46 -1.44
C ASN A 35 5.03 -24.46 -1.93
N PRO A 36 3.96 -24.94 -2.61
CA PRO A 36 3.00 -24.09 -3.32
C PRO A 36 2.15 -23.17 -2.43
N HIS A 37 2.26 -23.32 -1.10
CA HIS A 37 1.57 -22.50 -0.10
C HIS A 37 2.53 -21.59 0.70
N THR A 38 3.83 -21.68 0.44
CA THR A 38 4.82 -20.85 1.14
C THR A 38 5.18 -19.66 0.26
N GLY A 39 4.92 -18.45 0.78
CA GLY A 39 5.28 -17.22 0.09
C GLY A 39 6.80 -17.05 -0.01
N LEU A 40 7.29 -16.73 -1.20
CA LEU A 40 8.70 -16.49 -1.45
C LEU A 40 9.15 -15.20 -0.74
N LYS A 41 10.12 -15.34 0.17
CA LYS A 41 10.77 -14.21 0.84
C LYS A 41 12.02 -13.82 0.06
N SER A 42 11.90 -12.79 -0.79
CA SER A 42 13.01 -12.28 -1.61
C SER A 42 13.02 -10.75 -1.64
N CYS A 43 14.16 -10.16 -1.98
CA CYS A 43 14.35 -8.70 -2.03
C CYS A 43 13.36 -8.01 -2.99
N PHE A 44 12.91 -8.67 -4.06
CA PHE A 44 11.89 -8.12 -4.96
C PHE A 44 10.51 -7.94 -4.30
N ASN A 45 10.32 -8.41 -3.06
CA ASN A 45 9.11 -8.20 -2.25
C ASN A 45 9.31 -7.15 -1.15
N LEU A 46 10.45 -6.44 -1.13
CA LEU A 46 10.78 -5.51 -0.06
C LEU A 46 11.01 -4.09 -0.58
N ILE A 47 10.53 -3.10 0.18
CA ILE A 47 10.80 -1.69 -0.02
C ILE A 47 11.25 -1.11 1.32
N SER A 48 12.39 -0.41 1.33
CA SER A 48 12.85 0.29 2.53
C SER A 48 12.17 1.64 2.64
N LEU A 49 11.53 1.88 3.79
CA LEU A 49 10.80 3.11 4.09
C LEU A 49 11.30 3.68 5.42
N CYS A 50 11.26 5.00 5.59
CA CYS A 50 11.48 5.61 6.90
C CYS A 50 10.33 5.22 7.86
N PRO A 51 10.52 5.32 9.19
CA PRO A 51 9.54 4.83 10.16
C PRO A 51 8.11 5.33 9.91
N ASN A 52 7.93 6.64 9.69
CA ASN A 52 6.62 7.23 9.41
C ASN A 52 6.01 6.69 8.11
N ALA A 53 6.81 6.61 7.04
CA ALA A 53 6.32 6.08 5.76
C ALA A 53 5.96 4.59 5.88
N HIS A 54 6.73 3.80 6.63
CA HIS A 54 6.42 2.39 6.89
C HIS A 54 5.08 2.25 7.62
N THR A 55 4.87 3.02 8.70
CA THR A 55 3.61 3.05 9.42
C THR A 55 2.46 3.44 8.49
N PHE A 56 2.56 4.58 7.81
CA PHE A 56 1.48 5.07 6.93
C PHE A 56 1.16 4.10 5.78
N TRP A 57 2.16 3.40 5.24
CA TRP A 57 1.95 2.38 4.21
C TRP A 57 1.24 1.15 4.76
N GLY A 58 1.62 0.68 5.96
CA GLY A 58 0.95 -0.41 6.67
C GLY A 58 -0.49 -0.10 7.05
N LEU A 59 -0.79 1.16 7.36
CA LEU A 59 -2.15 1.66 7.60
C LEU A 59 -2.92 1.98 6.30
N GLY A 60 -2.30 1.79 5.12
CA GLY A 60 -2.93 2.09 3.83
C GLY A 60 -3.20 3.57 3.58
N LEU A 61 -2.63 4.51 4.36
CA LEU A 61 -2.86 5.95 4.20
C LEU A 61 -2.30 6.50 2.89
N PHE A 62 -1.37 5.80 2.25
CA PHE A 62 -0.96 6.05 0.89
C PHE A 62 -0.75 4.73 0.14
N ALA A 63 -0.75 4.82 -1.18
CA ALA A 63 -0.45 3.70 -2.07
C ALA A 63 0.49 4.12 -3.21
N LEU A 64 1.27 3.16 -3.68
CA LEU A 64 2.27 3.33 -4.74
C LEU A 64 1.78 2.65 -6.01
N LYS A 65 1.42 3.44 -7.01
CA LYS A 65 1.00 2.93 -8.32
C LYS A 65 2.24 2.67 -9.18
N PRO A 66 2.51 1.43 -9.63
CA PRO A 66 3.57 1.19 -10.60
C PRO A 66 3.21 1.84 -11.95
N LEU A 67 4.18 2.50 -12.57
CA LEU A 67 4.03 3.11 -13.90
C LEU A 67 4.77 2.30 -14.97
N GLU A 68 6.10 2.26 -14.87
CA GLU A 68 6.94 1.66 -15.91
C GLU A 68 8.23 1.10 -15.31
N LEU A 69 8.57 -0.13 -15.71
CA LEU A 69 9.88 -0.73 -15.48
C LEU A 69 10.68 -0.58 -16.78
N SER A 70 11.90 -0.03 -16.68
CA SER A 70 12.78 0.12 -17.84
C SER A 70 13.16 -1.24 -18.43
N SER A 71 13.49 -1.27 -19.73
CA SER A 71 13.86 -2.50 -20.44
C SER A 71 15.08 -3.21 -19.84
N ASP A 72 16.02 -2.46 -19.28
CA ASP A 72 17.19 -2.97 -18.56
C ASP A 72 16.90 -3.36 -17.10
N ARG A 73 15.65 -3.19 -16.64
CA ARG A 73 15.16 -3.44 -15.28
C ARG A 73 15.87 -2.65 -14.18
N LYS A 74 16.59 -1.58 -14.54
CA LYS A 74 17.36 -0.75 -13.60
C LYS A 74 16.59 0.42 -13.04
N ARG A 75 15.43 0.77 -13.61
CA ARG A 75 14.60 1.89 -13.19
C ARG A 75 13.13 1.49 -13.14
N LEU A 76 12.49 1.73 -12.00
CA LEU A 76 11.06 1.53 -11.83
C LEU A 76 10.41 2.85 -11.40
N GLN A 77 9.52 3.36 -12.24
CA GLN A 77 8.74 4.55 -11.94
C GLN A 77 7.48 4.19 -11.16
N LEU A 78 7.25 4.92 -10.08
CA LEU A 78 6.09 4.79 -9.20
C LEU A 78 5.41 6.15 -9.06
N GLN A 79 4.10 6.15 -8.92
CA GLN A 79 3.33 7.33 -8.60
C GLN A 79 2.70 7.20 -7.21
N PHE A 80 2.90 8.21 -6.38
CA PHE A 80 2.41 8.24 -5.02
C PHE A 80 0.97 8.77 -4.95
N PHE A 81 0.12 8.16 -4.14
CA PHE A 81 -1.22 8.67 -3.86
C PHE A 81 -1.56 8.52 -2.39
N TRP A 82 -1.87 9.64 -1.73
CA TRP A 82 -2.61 9.61 -0.48
C TRP A 82 -3.99 8.98 -0.69
N GLN A 83 -4.39 8.13 0.25
CA GLN A 83 -5.67 7.47 0.24
C GLN A 83 -6.59 8.14 1.25
N LEU A 84 -7.63 8.78 0.72
CA LEU A 84 -8.64 9.41 1.53
C LEU A 84 -9.71 8.38 1.88
N GLY A 85 -9.80 8.02 3.16
CA GLY A 85 -10.89 7.19 3.65
C GLY A 85 -12.25 7.90 3.54
N PRO A 86 -13.36 7.17 3.73
CA PRO A 86 -14.68 7.77 3.88
C PRO A 86 -14.62 8.86 4.95
N GLN A 87 -14.74 10.12 4.53
CA GLN A 87 -14.74 11.28 5.45
C GLN A 87 -15.96 11.27 6.37
N VAL A 88 -17.01 10.59 5.95
CA VAL A 88 -18.21 10.32 6.74
C VAL A 88 -18.14 8.88 7.20
N LYS A 89 -18.12 8.68 8.52
CA LYS A 89 -18.34 7.36 9.12
C LYS A 89 -19.79 6.98 8.89
N PHE A 90 -20.05 6.31 7.77
CA PHE A 90 -21.39 5.82 7.48
C PHE A 90 -21.79 4.78 8.52
N LYS A 91 -22.95 4.97 9.14
CA LYS A 91 -23.54 3.88 9.93
C LYS A 91 -23.97 2.77 8.97
N VAL A 92 -24.00 1.52 9.45
CA VAL A 92 -24.34 0.34 8.64
C VAL A 92 -25.72 0.49 7.93
N ASP A 93 -26.64 1.27 8.51
CA ASP A 93 -27.97 1.53 7.97
C ASP A 93 -28.12 2.92 7.32
N GLU A 94 -27.03 3.65 7.13
CA GLU A 94 -27.07 5.00 6.57
C GLU A 94 -27.21 4.95 5.04
N VAL A 95 -28.30 5.53 4.54
CA VAL A 95 -28.55 5.61 3.09
C VAL A 95 -27.69 6.72 2.50
N VAL A 96 -26.66 6.34 1.76
CA VAL A 96 -25.81 7.27 1.00
C VAL A 96 -26.45 7.52 -0.37
N ASN A 97 -26.60 8.79 -0.75
CA ASN A 97 -27.06 9.12 -2.09
C ASN A 97 -26.01 8.65 -3.12
N LEU A 98 -26.42 7.82 -4.08
CA LEU A 98 -25.55 7.29 -5.15
C LEU A 98 -24.88 8.38 -6.00
N LEU A 99 -25.44 9.59 -6.01
CA LEU A 99 -24.89 10.75 -6.73
C LEU A 99 -23.92 11.58 -5.86
N THR A 100 -23.67 11.18 -4.63
CA THR A 100 -22.67 11.83 -3.78
C THR A 100 -21.30 11.64 -4.41
N GLU A 101 -20.67 12.73 -4.82
CA GLU A 101 -19.33 12.67 -5.40
C GLU A 101 -18.32 12.24 -4.33
N PRO A 102 -17.49 11.21 -4.59
CA PRO A 102 -16.44 10.84 -3.67
C PRO A 102 -15.36 11.91 -3.64
N SER A 103 -14.84 12.19 -2.46
CA SER A 103 -13.75 13.14 -2.28
C SER A 103 -12.51 12.75 -3.09
N SER A 104 -11.95 13.72 -3.81
CA SER A 104 -10.78 13.49 -4.66
C SER A 104 -9.49 13.46 -3.84
N SER A 105 -8.60 12.51 -4.15
CA SER A 105 -7.25 12.52 -3.60
C SER A 105 -6.26 13.40 -4.38
N ARG A 106 -6.70 14.06 -5.46
CA ARG A 106 -5.83 14.85 -6.35
C ARG A 106 -5.15 15.99 -5.59
N GLY A 107 -3.81 16.03 -5.64
CA GLY A 107 -3.02 17.11 -5.06
C GLY A 107 -2.98 17.15 -3.52
N LEU A 108 -3.59 16.17 -2.84
CA LEU A 108 -3.46 16.04 -1.38
C LEU A 108 -1.99 15.89 -1.00
N ASN A 109 -1.59 16.48 0.12
CA ASN A 109 -0.24 16.37 0.69
C ASN A 109 -0.24 15.70 2.08
N SER A 110 -1.41 15.41 2.62
CA SER A 110 -1.62 14.70 3.86
C SER A 110 -3.03 14.10 3.91
N VAL A 111 -3.24 13.14 4.80
CA VAL A 111 -4.55 12.59 5.19
C VAL A 111 -4.56 12.48 6.71
N ASP A 112 -5.63 12.94 7.37
CA ASP A 112 -5.82 12.83 8.81
C ASP A 112 -4.62 13.33 9.65
N GLY A 113 -4.03 14.46 9.25
CA GLY A 113 -2.84 15.04 9.91
C GLY A 113 -1.52 14.31 9.61
N CYS A 114 -1.56 13.17 8.92
CA CYS A 114 -0.39 12.40 8.53
C CYS A 114 0.16 12.90 7.19
N GLY A 115 1.40 13.38 7.18
CA GLY A 115 2.07 13.89 5.98
C GLY A 115 3.51 13.37 5.88
N LEU A 116 4.01 13.29 4.65
CA LEU A 116 5.41 12.96 4.35
C LEU A 116 6.04 14.11 3.58
N SER A 117 7.33 14.32 3.79
CA SER A 117 8.14 15.26 3.01
C SER A 117 9.43 14.59 2.58
N TYR A 118 9.95 15.00 1.44
CA TYR A 118 11.30 14.67 1.01
C TYR A 118 12.20 15.90 1.15
N ASP A 119 13.52 15.69 1.13
CA ASP A 119 14.56 16.70 1.41
C ASP A 119 14.64 17.11 2.90
N LEU A 120 15.80 16.88 3.51
CA LEU A 120 16.08 17.20 4.91
C LEU A 120 16.35 18.69 5.13
N ASN A 121 16.90 19.38 4.13
CA ASN A 121 17.31 20.78 4.25
C ASN A 121 16.15 21.73 3.97
N ARG A 122 15.29 21.35 3.02
CA ARG A 122 14.10 22.09 2.66
C ARG A 122 12.93 21.12 2.47
N PRO A 123 12.23 20.75 3.55
CA PRO A 123 11.13 19.79 3.49
C PRO A 123 10.11 20.17 2.40
N VAL A 124 10.02 19.32 1.38
CA VAL A 124 9.03 19.43 0.32
C VAL A 124 7.95 18.37 0.55
N PRO A 125 6.68 18.74 0.73
CA PRO A 125 5.62 17.79 1.00
C PRO A 125 5.38 16.89 -0.22
N ILE A 126 5.24 15.59 0.03
CA ILE A 126 4.88 14.60 -0.99
C ILE A 126 3.38 14.70 -1.27
N ARG A 127 3.04 14.89 -2.54
CA ARG A 127 1.67 15.07 -3.01
C ARG A 127 1.16 13.86 -3.77
N SER A 128 -0.14 13.63 -3.71
CA SER A 128 -0.81 12.69 -4.61
C SER A 128 -0.59 13.09 -6.06
N GLY A 129 0.00 12.17 -6.83
CA GLY A 129 0.43 12.38 -8.21
C GLY A 129 1.93 12.51 -8.37
N ASP A 130 2.70 12.74 -7.29
CA ASP A 130 4.16 12.82 -7.36
C ASP A 130 4.76 11.49 -7.83
N THR A 131 5.79 11.61 -8.66
CA THR A 131 6.45 10.45 -9.28
C THR A 131 7.84 10.24 -8.67
N PHE A 132 8.12 9.00 -8.29
CA PHE A 132 9.38 8.55 -7.74
C PHE A 132 10.00 7.51 -8.66
N THR A 133 11.33 7.47 -8.73
CA THR A 133 12.04 6.44 -9.48
C THR A 133 12.89 5.62 -8.51
N LEU A 134 12.61 4.33 -8.42
CA LEU A 134 13.51 3.38 -7.77
C LEU A 134 14.58 2.95 -8.77
N THR A 135 15.83 2.86 -8.33
CA THR A 135 16.96 2.52 -9.19
C THR A 135 17.81 1.40 -8.60
N THR A 136 18.35 0.56 -9.46
CA THR A 136 19.38 -0.42 -9.10
C THR A 136 20.49 -0.40 -10.15
N ASP A 137 21.73 -0.57 -9.72
CA ASP A 137 22.88 -0.75 -10.60
C ASP A 137 23.03 -2.20 -11.08
N ASP A 138 22.49 -3.16 -10.33
CA ASP A 138 22.53 -4.59 -10.60
C ASP A 138 21.14 -5.24 -10.39
N PRO A 139 20.35 -5.42 -11.46
CA PRO A 139 19.01 -5.98 -11.37
C PRO A 139 18.98 -7.48 -11.05
N GLU A 140 20.10 -8.20 -11.17
CA GLU A 140 20.15 -9.63 -10.87
C GLU A 140 20.45 -9.89 -9.39
N SER A 141 21.45 -9.21 -8.82
CA SER A 141 21.77 -9.37 -7.38
C SER A 141 20.90 -8.50 -6.46
N ARG A 142 20.45 -7.34 -6.95
CA ARG A 142 19.65 -6.35 -6.21
C ARG A 142 18.44 -5.94 -7.07
N PRO A 143 17.51 -6.87 -7.33
CA PRO A 143 16.35 -6.60 -8.15
C PRO A 143 15.48 -5.51 -7.52
N LEU A 144 14.89 -4.67 -8.37
CA LEU A 144 13.82 -3.78 -7.95
C LEU A 144 12.59 -4.59 -7.52
N PRO A 145 11.67 -3.98 -6.75
CA PRO A 145 10.43 -4.63 -6.36
C PRO A 145 9.62 -5.12 -7.58
N SER A 146 8.96 -6.28 -7.46
CA SER A 146 8.12 -6.83 -8.53
C SER A 146 6.97 -5.88 -8.85
N ILE A 147 6.79 -5.62 -10.15
CA ILE A 147 5.71 -4.76 -10.64
C ILE A 147 4.34 -5.40 -10.37
N GLU A 148 4.25 -6.73 -10.44
CA GLU A 148 3.05 -7.50 -10.13
C GLU A 148 2.66 -7.36 -8.65
N LEU A 149 3.63 -7.46 -7.73
CA LEU A 149 3.35 -7.30 -6.30
C LEU A 149 2.98 -5.87 -5.94
N LEU A 150 3.64 -4.89 -6.56
CA LEU A 150 3.29 -3.47 -6.41
C LEU A 150 1.89 -3.18 -6.96
N ASP A 151 1.53 -3.79 -8.08
CA ASP A 151 0.19 -3.66 -8.67
C ASP A 151 -0.88 -4.28 -7.76
N MET A 152 -0.61 -5.43 -7.17
CA MET A 152 -1.47 -6.03 -6.16
C MET A 152 -1.61 -5.12 -4.92
N GLN A 153 -0.49 -4.62 -4.38
CA GLN A 153 -0.48 -3.69 -3.24
C GLN A 153 -1.28 -2.42 -3.54
N TRP A 154 -1.06 -1.83 -4.71
CA TRP A 154 -1.81 -0.66 -5.19
C TRP A 154 -3.32 -0.88 -5.16
N VAL A 155 -3.79 -2.02 -5.66
CA VAL A 155 -5.21 -2.37 -5.68
C VAL A 155 -5.74 -2.63 -4.27
N LEU A 156 -5.05 -3.47 -3.49
CA LEU A 156 -5.53 -3.90 -2.19
C LEU A 156 -5.55 -2.78 -1.14
N GLN A 157 -4.57 -1.86 -1.18
CA GLN A 157 -4.57 -0.70 -0.28
C GLN A 157 -5.77 0.22 -0.51
N ARG A 158 -6.21 0.35 -1.77
CA ARG A 158 -7.42 1.13 -2.10
C ARG A 158 -8.69 0.47 -1.57
N VAL A 159 -8.78 -0.86 -1.67
CA VAL A 159 -9.90 -1.62 -1.09
C VAL A 159 -9.90 -1.50 0.44
N ALA A 160 -8.74 -1.59 1.08
CA ALA A 160 -8.61 -1.48 2.53
C ALA A 160 -9.14 -0.13 3.04
N VAL A 161 -8.78 0.97 2.37
CA VAL A 161 -9.23 2.32 2.75
C VAL A 161 -10.73 2.51 2.51
N MET A 162 -11.28 1.97 1.42
CA MET A 162 -12.72 2.02 1.15
C MET A 162 -13.56 1.32 2.21
N ARG A 163 -13.00 0.33 2.91
CA ARG A 163 -13.69 -0.38 3.99
C ARG A 163 -13.93 0.49 5.24
N GLY A 164 -13.46 1.74 5.23
CA GLY A 164 -13.50 2.64 6.38
C GLY A 164 -12.37 2.26 7.32
N TRP A 165 -11.22 2.92 7.16
CA TRP A 165 -10.11 2.79 8.10
C TRP A 165 -10.60 3.07 9.54
N PRO A 166 -10.50 2.11 10.47
CA PRO A 166 -10.79 2.37 11.88
C PRO A 166 -9.59 3.15 12.43
N GLY A 167 -9.58 4.48 12.28
CA GLY A 167 -8.53 5.36 12.82
C GLY A 167 -8.47 5.44 14.35
N THR A 168 -8.67 4.32 15.04
CA THR A 168 -8.56 4.11 16.48
C THR A 168 -7.76 2.80 16.58
N GLU A 169 -6.44 2.78 16.73
CA GLU A 169 -5.66 3.22 17.87
C GLU A 169 -4.23 3.47 17.36
N LEU A 170 -3.81 4.73 17.26
CA LEU A 170 -2.41 5.01 17.52
C LEU A 170 -2.36 5.15 19.04
N ASP A 171 -2.26 4.00 19.74
CA ASP A 171 -2.04 4.01 21.17
C ASP A 171 -0.76 4.82 21.44
N ASP A 172 -0.96 5.90 22.18
CA ASP A 172 0.07 6.78 22.72
C ASP A 172 0.81 6.06 23.86
N ASP A 173 1.40 4.90 23.57
CA ASP A 173 2.33 4.24 24.50
C ASP A 173 3.72 4.86 24.31
N SER A 174 3.84 6.13 24.66
CA SER A 174 5.12 6.80 24.88
C SER A 174 5.27 7.28 26.34
N GLU A 175 5.04 6.34 27.26
CA GLU A 175 5.46 6.38 28.67
C GLU A 175 6.43 5.19 28.85
N GLU A 176 7.67 5.21 29.32
CA GLU A 176 8.45 6.10 30.17
C GLU A 176 9.92 5.62 30.03
N SER A 177 10.81 6.39 29.38
CA SER A 177 12.26 6.11 29.43
C SER A 177 12.97 7.25 30.14
N SER A 178 12.80 7.30 31.46
CA SER A 178 13.54 8.22 32.31
C SER A 178 13.85 7.61 33.67
N ARG A 179 14.67 6.54 33.70
CA ARG A 179 15.49 6.19 34.87
C ARG A 179 16.82 5.54 34.48
N LEU A 180 17.76 6.37 34.03
CA LEU A 180 19.19 6.13 34.24
C LEU A 180 19.77 7.45 34.78
N GLY A 181 19.90 7.53 36.11
CA GLY A 181 20.68 8.58 36.76
C GLY A 181 22.17 8.41 36.46
N PRO A 182 22.96 9.50 36.51
CA PRO A 182 24.39 9.49 36.18
C PRO A 182 25.24 8.86 37.32
N PRO A 183 26.53 8.57 37.08
CA PRO A 183 27.26 7.39 37.58
C PRO A 183 27.58 7.39 39.08
#